data_AF-A0A924ZHH0-F1
#
_entry.id   AF-A0A924ZHH0-F1
#
_cell.length_a   1.000
_cell.length_b   1.000
_cell.length_c   1.000
_cell.angle_alpha   90.00
_cell.angle_beta   90.00
_cell.angle_gamma   90.00
#
_symmetry.space_group_name_H-M   'P 1'
#
loop_
_entity.id
_entity.type
_entity.pdbx_description
1 polymer ?
#
loop_
_entity_poly.entity_id
_entity_poly.type
_entity_poly.pdbx_seq_one_letter_code
_entity_poly.pdbx_strand_id
1 'polypeptide(L)' 'VHCHHGADRTGLIVALYRLIAQGWSRDAAIAELIEGGYGFHPIWANIPRYVQSVDLADLKARIAA' A
#
# COMPACT_ATOMS: atom_id res chain seq x y z
N VAL A 1 5.01 4.11 -11.26
CA VAL A 1 5.87 3.98 -10.05
C VAL A 1 6.62 2.66 -10.13
N HIS A 2 7.89 2.58 -9.72
CA HIS A 2 8.65 1.32 -9.70
C HIS A 2 9.63 1.25 -8.52
N CYS A 3 10.11 0.04 -8.25
CA CYS A 3 11.21 -0.24 -7.32
C CYS A 3 12.22 -1.16 -8.02
N HIS A 4 12.94 -2.02 -7.29
CA HIS A 4 13.86 -2.98 -7.90
C HIS A 4 13.12 -4.12 -8.64
N HIS A 5 12.14 -4.74 -7.98
CA HIS A 5 11.35 -5.84 -8.55
C HIS A 5 9.92 -5.44 -8.94
N GLY A 6 9.53 -4.18 -8.73
CA GLY A 6 8.15 -3.74 -8.93
C GLY A 6 7.14 -4.31 -7.92
N ALA A 7 7.57 -5.10 -6.94
CA ALA A 7 6.71 -5.78 -5.96
C ALA A 7 6.47 -4.95 -4.69
N ASP A 8 7.44 -4.91 -3.76
CA ASP A 8 7.14 -4.55 -2.36
C ASP A 8 6.94 -3.03 -2.14
N ARG A 9 7.95 -2.21 -2.48
CA ARG A 9 7.85 -0.74 -2.34
C ARG A 9 6.86 -0.12 -3.33
N THR A 10 6.79 -0.66 -4.54
CA THR A 10 5.79 -0.24 -5.52
C THR A 10 4.40 -0.57 -5.01
N GLY A 11 4.18 -1.81 -4.56
CA GLY A 11 2.93 -2.26 -4.00
C GLY A 11 2.50 -1.44 -2.79
N LEU A 12 3.42 -1.06 -1.90
CA LEU A 12 3.12 -0.15 -0.79
C LEU A 12 2.53 1.18 -1.29
N ILE A 13 3.19 1.83 -2.25
CA ILE A 13 2.73 3.11 -2.78
C ILE A 13 1.40 2.95 -3.53
N VAL A 14 1.23 1.86 -4.28
CA VAL A 14 -0.03 1.55 -4.96
C VAL A 14 -1.15 1.30 -3.95
N ALA A 15 -0.92 0.52 -2.90
CA ALA A 15 -1.89 0.27 -1.84
C ALA A 15 -2.31 1.58 -1.14
N LEU A 16 -1.37 2.45 -0.78
CA LEU A 16 -1.71 3.77 -0.21
C LEU A 16 -2.53 4.62 -1.19
N TYR A 17 -2.22 4.57 -2.48
CA TYR A 17 -3.00 5.23 -3.52
C TYR A 17 -4.43 4.68 -3.60
N ARG A 18 -4.61 3.35 -3.53
CA ARG A 18 -5.94 2.71 -3.48
C ARG A 18 -6.77 3.27 -2.32
N LEU A 19 -6.18 3.38 -1.12
CA LEU A 19 -6.87 3.89 0.07
C LEU A 19 -7.21 5.38 -0.02
N ILE A 20 -6.26 6.20 -0.46
CA ILE A 20 -6.37 7.65 -0.38
C ILE A 20 -7.17 8.23 -1.54
N ALA A 21 -6.78 7.87 -2.76
CA ALA A 21 -7.32 8.48 -3.97
C ALA A 21 -8.54 7.72 -4.51
N GLN A 22 -8.61 6.41 -4.28
CA GLN A 22 -9.66 5.56 -4.84
C GLN A 22 -10.65 5.04 -3.80
N GLY A 23 -10.43 5.33 -2.52
CA GLY A 23 -11.37 5.00 -1.44
C GLY A 23 -11.54 3.49 -1.19
N TRP A 24 -10.56 2.67 -1.56
CA TRP A 24 -10.61 1.24 -1.27
C TRP A 24 -10.55 0.97 0.23
N SER A 25 -11.08 -0.18 0.66
CA SER A 25 -10.87 -0.67 2.01
C SER A 25 -9.42 -1.13 2.20
N ARG A 26 -8.96 -1.15 3.46
CA ARG A 26 -7.63 -1.66 3.82
C ARG A 26 -7.44 -3.10 3.36
N ASP A 27 -8.42 -3.95 3.62
CA ASP A 27 -8.37 -5.36 3.26
C ASP A 27 -8.24 -5.56 1.75
N ALA A 28 -8.98 -4.79 0.93
CA ALA A 28 -8.88 -4.88 -0.53
C ALA A 28 -7.51 -4.42 -1.05
N ALA A 29 -6.96 -3.33 -0.50
CA ALA A 29 -5.63 -2.85 -0.89
C ALA A 29 -4.52 -3.82 -0.47
N ILE A 30 -4.65 -4.45 0.70
CA ILE A 30 -3.70 -5.45 1.19
C ILE A 30 -3.81 -6.75 0.38
N ALA A 31 -5.02 -7.18 0.01
CA ALA A 31 -5.23 -8.32 -0.87
C ALA A 31 -4.56 -8.08 -2.23
N GLU A 32 -4.74 -6.92 -2.85
CA GLU A 32 -4.04 -6.59 -4.11
C GLU A 32 -2.51 -6.58 -3.94
N LEU A 33 -2.01 -5.99 -2.84
CA LEU A 33 -0.58 -5.96 -2.54
C LEU A 33 0.04 -7.36 -2.47
N ILE A 34 -0.62 -8.31 -1.82
CA ILE A 34 -0.07 -9.64 -1.54
C ILE A 34 -0.41 -10.64 -2.65
N GLU A 35 -1.64 -10.61 -3.16
CA GLU A 35 -2.23 -11.62 -4.04
C GLU A 35 -2.46 -11.12 -5.47
N GLY A 36 -2.19 -9.84 -5.76
CA GLY A 36 -2.40 -9.23 -7.08
C GLY A 36 -1.45 -9.70 -8.20
N GLY A 37 -0.65 -10.74 -7.96
CA GLY A 37 0.27 -11.32 -8.95
C GLY A 37 1.59 -10.55 -9.12
N TYR A 38 1.91 -9.62 -8.23
CA TYR A 38 3.12 -8.77 -8.32
C TYR A 38 4.36 -9.37 -7.65
N GLY A 39 4.23 -10.53 -7.00
CA GLY A 39 5.36 -11.22 -6.36
C GLY A 39 5.82 -10.59 -5.04
N PHE A 40 4.88 -10.22 -4.16
CA PHE A 40 5.20 -9.69 -2.83
C PHE A 40 6.06 -10.69 -2.03
N HIS A 41 7.15 -10.20 -1.43
CA HIS A 41 8.04 -11.03 -0.62
C HIS A 41 7.54 -11.06 0.83
N PRO A 42 7.17 -12.24 1.37
CA PRO A 42 6.57 -12.35 2.72
C PRO A 42 7.46 -11.87 3.88
N ILE A 43 8.77 -11.77 3.65
CA ILE A 43 9.73 -11.21 4.62
C ILE A 43 9.38 -9.76 5.00
N TRP A 44 8.72 -9.01 4.10
CA TRP A 44 8.30 -7.63 4.34
C TRP A 44 6.94 -7.51 5.01
N ALA A 45 6.68 -8.36 6.01
CA ALA A 45 5.43 -8.34 6.77
C ALA A 45 5.13 -6.99 7.46
N ASN A 46 6.10 -6.08 7.56
CA ASN A 46 5.90 -4.70 8.01
C ASN A 46 5.06 -3.86 7.04
N ILE A 47 5.10 -4.16 5.73
CA ILE A 47 4.36 -3.40 4.71
C ILE A 47 2.84 -3.56 4.89
N PRO A 48 2.25 -4.76 4.89
CA PRO A 48 0.81 -4.90 5.11
C PRO A 48 0.39 -4.40 6.51
N ARG A 49 1.23 -4.56 7.54
CA ARG A 49 0.96 -3.98 8.87
C ARG A 49 0.86 -2.45 8.82
N TYR A 50 1.77 -1.80 8.11
CA TYR A 50 1.73 -0.35 7.92
C TYR A 50 0.48 0.08 7.15
N VAL A 51 0.15 -0.59 6.04
CA VAL A 51 -1.08 -0.31 5.28
C VAL A 51 -2.33 -0.51 6.15
N GLN A 52 -2.31 -1.46 7.09
CA GLN A 52 -3.41 -1.68 8.02
C GLN A 52 -3.56 -0.57 9.07
N SER A 53 -2.46 -0.02 9.58
CA SER A 53 -2.49 0.88 10.74
C SER A 53 -2.23 2.35 10.45
N VAL A 54 -1.77 2.71 9.24
CA VAL A 54 -1.42 4.11 8.91
C VAL A 54 -2.61 5.04 9.09
N ASP A 55 -2.38 6.19 9.71
CA ASP A 55 -3.38 7.26 9.82
C ASP A 55 -3.60 7.91 8.45
N LEU A 56 -4.75 7.62 7.84
CA LEU A 56 -5.10 8.12 6.52
C LEU A 56 -5.52 9.59 6.55
N ALA A 57 -5.99 10.11 7.68
CA ALA A 57 -6.37 11.51 7.81
C ALA A 57 -5.12 12.39 7.86
N ASP A 58 -4.16 12.05 8.71
CA ASP A 58 -2.84 12.72 8.76
C ASP A 58 -2.13 12.63 7.40
N LEU A 59 -2.05 11.43 6.82
CA LEU A 59 -1.36 11.24 5.55
C LEU A 59 -2.01 12.05 4.42
N LYS A 60 -3.34 12.14 4.36
CA LYS A 60 -4.05 13.00 3.40
C LYS A 60 -3.72 14.49 3.61
N ALA A 61 -3.70 14.95 4.86
CA ALA A 61 -3.39 16.34 5.16
C ALA A 61 -1.97 16.72 4.72
N ARG A 62 -1.00 15.82 4.92
CA ARG A 62 0.42 16.04 4.55
C ARG A 62 0.69 16.04 3.05
N ILE A 63 -0.17 15.42 2.25
CA ILE A 63 -0.04 15.39 0.77
C ILE A 63 -0.72 16.62 0.13
N ALA A 64 -1.70 17.22 0.82
CA ALA A 64 -2.42 18.39 0.33
C ALA A 64 -1.72 19.73 0.59
N ALA A 65 -0.65 19.72 1.41
CA ALA A 65 0.19 20.88 1.73
C ALA A 65 1.39 20.98 0.78
#